data_AF-A0A932U028-F1
#
_entry.id   AF-A0A932U028-F1
#
_cell.length_a   1.000
_cell.length_b   1.000
_cell.length_c   1.000
_cell.angle_alpha   90.00
_cell.angle_beta   90.00
_cell.angle_gamma   90.00
#
_symmetry.space_group_name_H-M   'P 1'
#
loop_
_entity.id
_entity.type
_entity.pdbx_description
1 polymer ?
#
loop_
_entity_poly.entity_id
_entity_poly.type
_entity_poly.pdbx_seq_one_letter_code
_entity_poly.pdbx_strand_id
1 'polypeptide(L)'
;MNVLRKYARRWERRIVLTKRQQFVVITLTLTGGLIVTQVVPTELRYPLVGIFSIATYLFSAFGLREDLRGAEWVTLLTLPTLFTAAALLFYFLLPVRWLTRLPVAAAYAVGMYALLLTENIYNVAAQRSIALLRAARSVGFLLTLVTYFLLVSTILSFRLAVGWTSVAVGAVTFLLTLQALWAVELEPRVSARAWQVSGAMTIVMSELAWVFGFWPVQQTLIVLFLTTMLYCTVGMAQAYIEDKLYKKTAIEFGSVAIIVFVILSIATRWRGFV
;
A
#
# COMPACT_ATOMS: atom_id res chain seq x y z
N MET A 1 4.95 -20.11 28.66
CA MET A 1 3.88 -19.32 27.99
C MET A 1 3.07 -18.38 28.91
N ASN A 2 3.11 -18.51 30.25
CA ASN A 2 2.31 -17.68 31.17
C ASN A 2 2.99 -16.40 31.71
N VAL A 3 4.32 -16.27 31.61
CA VAL A 3 5.06 -15.12 32.15
C VAL A 3 4.93 -13.88 31.25
N LEU A 4 5.01 -14.06 29.93
CA LEU A 4 4.86 -12.98 28.93
C LEU A 4 3.47 -12.31 29.00
N ARG A 5 2.40 -13.09 29.22
CA ARG A 5 1.04 -12.56 29.46
C ARG A 5 0.95 -11.70 30.73
N LYS A 6 1.70 -12.04 31.77
CA LYS A 6 1.68 -11.31 33.06
C LYS A 6 2.39 -9.96 32.95
N TYR A 7 3.47 -9.87 32.16
CA TYR A 7 4.14 -8.60 31.87
C TYR A 7 3.32 -7.71 30.93
N ALA A 8 2.64 -8.28 29.92
CA ALA A 8 1.73 -7.54 29.05
C ALA A 8 0.59 -6.87 29.84
N ARG A 9 -0.07 -7.61 30.76
CA ARG A 9 -1.12 -7.08 31.64
C ARG A 9 -0.65 -6.03 32.64
N ARG A 10 0.63 -6.00 33.00
CA ARG A 10 1.17 -5.00 33.94
C ARG A 10 1.50 -3.67 33.26
N TRP A 11 1.75 -3.69 31.95
CA TRP A 11 1.95 -2.50 31.11
C TRP A 11 0.64 -1.81 30.72
N GLU A 12 -0.46 -2.55 30.56
CA GLU A 12 -1.81 -2.01 30.28
C GLU A 12 -2.29 -1.00 31.32
N ARG A 13 -1.90 -1.15 32.60
CA ARG A 13 -2.29 -0.21 33.66
C ARG A 13 -1.51 1.10 33.68
N ARG A 14 -0.47 1.28 32.85
CA ARG A 14 0.38 2.50 32.85
C ARG A 14 0.21 3.39 31.62
N ILE A 15 -0.54 2.98 30.60
CA ILE A 15 -0.77 3.81 29.42
C ILE A 15 -2.20 4.34 29.49
N VAL A 16 -2.35 5.59 29.93
CA VAL A 16 -3.64 6.30 30.04
C VAL A 16 -4.17 6.76 28.66
N LEU A 17 -3.41 6.55 27.59
CA LEU A 17 -3.77 7.00 26.24
C LEU A 17 -4.84 6.11 25.59
N THR A 18 -5.91 6.74 25.12
CA THR A 18 -6.94 6.08 24.29
C THR A 18 -6.33 5.59 22.96
N LYS A 19 -6.94 4.57 22.32
CA LYS A 19 -6.50 4.05 21.01
C LYS A 19 -6.28 5.14 19.96
N ARG A 20 -7.20 6.10 19.89
CA ARG A 20 -7.11 7.22 18.93
C ARG A 20 -5.92 8.12 19.23
N GLN A 21 -5.68 8.43 20.50
CA GLN A 21 -4.49 9.19 20.92
C GLN A 21 -3.19 8.43 20.60
N GLN A 22 -3.17 7.10 20.78
CA GLN A 22 -2.03 6.28 20.40
C GLN A 22 -1.74 6.38 18.89
N PHE A 23 -2.77 6.32 18.03
CA PHE A 23 -2.59 6.48 16.58
C PHE A 23 -2.11 7.87 16.19
N VAL A 24 -2.60 8.92 16.86
CA VAL A 24 -2.09 10.28 16.65
C VAL A 24 -0.61 10.37 17.03
N VAL A 25 -0.22 9.83 18.18
CA VAL A 25 1.19 9.82 18.61
C VAL A 25 2.06 9.07 17.61
N ILE A 26 1.67 7.86 17.20
CA ILE A 26 2.42 7.07 16.20
C ILE A 26 2.56 7.85 14.89
N THR A 27 1.47 8.45 14.40
CA THR A 27 1.46 9.22 13.16
C THR A 27 2.39 10.42 13.25
N LEU A 28 2.34 11.18 14.34
CA LEU A 28 3.20 12.35 14.56
C LEU A 28 4.67 11.94 14.70
N THR A 29 4.96 10.85 15.41
CA THR A 29 6.33 10.33 15.53
C THR A 29 6.89 9.90 14.18
N LEU A 30 6.13 9.13 13.40
CA LEU A 30 6.55 8.70 12.06
C LEU A 30 6.69 9.88 11.08
N THR A 31 5.79 10.86 11.15
CA THR A 31 5.85 12.05 10.29
C THR A 31 7.03 12.95 10.66
N GLY A 32 7.24 13.20 11.96
CA GLY A 32 8.41 13.94 12.44
C GLY A 32 9.70 13.23 12.03
N GLY A 33 9.72 11.90 12.15
CA GLY A 33 10.80 11.08 11.64
C GLY A 33 11.06 11.25 10.14
N LEU A 34 10.00 11.22 9.31
CA LEU A 34 10.09 11.47 7.86
C LEU A 34 10.68 12.85 7.56
N ILE A 35 10.30 13.90 8.30
CA ILE A 35 10.86 15.25 8.13
C ILE A 35 12.36 15.26 8.50
N VAL A 36 12.75 14.59 9.58
CA VAL A 36 14.16 14.50 10.01
C VAL A 36 15.02 13.77 8.99
N THR A 37 14.48 12.83 8.21
CA THR A 37 15.26 12.16 7.15
C THR A 37 15.84 13.12 6.10
N GLN A 38 15.35 14.36 6.02
CA GLN A 38 15.87 15.37 5.11
C GLN A 38 17.33 15.76 5.37
N VAL A 39 17.79 15.74 6.62
CA VAL A 39 19.16 16.16 6.97
C VAL A 39 20.18 15.04 6.75
N VAL A 40 19.72 13.87 6.33
CA VAL A 40 20.56 12.67 6.24
C VAL A 40 21.31 12.64 4.90
N PRO A 41 22.61 12.30 4.92
CA PRO A 41 23.41 12.07 3.71
C PRO A 41 22.76 11.07 2.76
N THR A 42 23.00 11.25 1.45
CA THR A 42 22.38 10.44 0.39
C THR A 42 22.67 8.94 0.53
N GLU A 43 23.86 8.57 1.02
CA GLU A 43 24.31 7.19 1.20
C GLU A 43 23.44 6.40 2.20
N LEU A 44 22.92 7.08 3.22
CA LEU A 44 22.13 6.45 4.28
C LEU A 44 20.62 6.43 3.97
N ARG A 45 20.17 7.00 2.85
CA ARG A 45 18.74 7.11 2.52
C ARG A 45 18.07 5.77 2.33
N TYR A 46 18.67 4.83 1.58
CA TYR A 46 18.06 3.51 1.35
C TYR A 46 18.02 2.64 2.62
N PRO A 47 19.11 2.54 3.42
CA PRO A 47 19.04 1.88 4.73
C PRO A 47 17.96 2.49 5.65
N LEU A 48 17.81 3.81 5.62
CA LEU A 48 16.77 4.49 6.40
C LEU A 48 15.35 4.10 6.01
N VAL A 49 15.07 3.86 4.72
CA VAL A 49 13.76 3.34 4.30
C VAL A 49 13.48 2.01 5.00
N GLY A 50 14.47 1.11 5.04
CA GLY A 50 14.35 -0.18 5.73
C GLY A 50 14.10 -0.01 7.23
N ILE A 51 14.90 0.82 7.90
CA ILE A 51 14.75 1.10 9.34
C ILE A 51 13.38 1.70 9.64
N PHE A 52 12.92 2.67 8.84
CA PHE A 52 11.61 3.29 9.03
C PHE A 52 10.47 2.32 8.75
N SER A 53 10.59 1.46 7.74
CA SER A 53 9.57 0.45 7.45
C SER A 53 9.43 -0.53 8.62
N ILE A 54 10.55 -0.95 9.21
CA ILE A 54 10.55 -1.78 10.42
C ILE A 54 9.97 -1.00 11.62
N ALA A 55 10.35 0.25 11.80
CA ALA A 55 9.79 1.09 12.88
C ALA A 55 8.26 1.25 12.72
N THR A 56 7.77 1.48 11.50
CA THR A 56 6.33 1.53 11.20
C THR A 56 5.66 0.20 11.51
N TYR A 57 6.28 -0.94 11.16
CA TYR A 57 5.75 -2.26 11.51
C TYR A 57 5.57 -2.38 13.02
N LEU A 58 6.61 -2.04 13.79
CA LEU A 58 6.61 -2.15 15.25
C LEU A 58 5.62 -1.18 15.91
N PHE A 59 5.53 0.05 15.44
CA PHE A 59 4.58 1.02 15.97
C PHE A 59 3.13 0.68 15.61
N SER A 60 2.88 0.24 14.38
CA SER A 60 1.55 -0.21 13.96
C SER A 60 1.13 -1.46 14.74
N ALA A 61 2.04 -2.42 14.89
CA ALA A 61 1.84 -3.59 15.76
C ALA A 61 1.51 -3.17 17.20
N PHE A 62 2.26 -2.20 17.76
CA PHE A 62 2.01 -1.70 19.11
C PHE A 62 0.62 -1.06 19.24
N GLY A 63 0.20 -0.25 18.26
CA GLY A 63 -1.12 0.37 18.25
C GLY A 63 -2.27 -0.65 18.13
N LEU A 64 -2.07 -1.70 17.34
CA LEU A 64 -3.10 -2.69 16.99
C LEU A 64 -3.08 -3.96 17.89
N ARG A 65 -2.07 -4.13 18.75
CA ARG A 65 -1.77 -5.37 19.50
C ARG A 65 -2.89 -6.03 20.29
N GLU A 66 -3.91 -5.27 20.71
CA GLU A 66 -4.95 -5.77 21.62
C GLU A 66 -5.85 -6.81 20.95
N ASP A 67 -6.07 -6.68 19.64
CA ASP A 67 -7.02 -7.52 18.91
C ASP A 67 -6.35 -8.43 17.86
N LEU A 68 -5.05 -8.23 17.57
CA LEU A 68 -4.32 -8.96 16.52
C LEU A 68 -4.21 -10.48 16.78
N ARG A 69 -4.65 -11.29 15.81
CA ARG A 69 -4.59 -12.76 15.83
C ARG A 69 -4.08 -13.37 14.51
N GLY A 70 -3.16 -14.33 14.62
CA GLY A 70 -2.77 -15.19 13.51
C GLY A 70 -2.26 -14.43 12.28
N ALA A 71 -2.97 -14.56 11.15
CA ALA A 71 -2.60 -13.96 9.86
C ALA A 71 -2.67 -12.43 9.85
N GLU A 72 -3.46 -11.83 10.75
CA GLU A 72 -3.62 -10.37 10.89
C GLU A 72 -2.28 -9.65 11.15
N TRP A 73 -1.33 -10.31 11.81
CA TRP A 73 0.01 -9.78 12.04
C TRP A 73 0.75 -9.48 10.74
N VAL A 74 0.53 -10.30 9.71
CA VAL A 74 1.18 -10.09 8.42
C VAL A 74 0.31 -9.18 7.57
N THR A 75 -0.97 -9.49 7.42
CA THR A 75 -1.85 -8.77 6.48
C THR A 75 -2.09 -7.32 6.89
N LEU A 76 -2.55 -7.05 8.12
CA LEU A 76 -2.89 -5.68 8.56
C LEU A 76 -1.67 -4.76 8.65
N LEU A 77 -0.49 -5.32 8.91
CA LEU A 77 0.74 -4.54 9.06
C LEU A 77 1.47 -4.32 7.72
N THR A 78 1.13 -5.08 6.67
CA THR A 78 1.76 -4.97 5.35
C THR A 78 1.47 -3.62 4.70
N LEU A 79 0.21 -3.14 4.73
CA LEU A 79 -0.14 -1.89 4.05
C LEU A 79 0.48 -0.64 4.72
N PRO A 80 0.40 -0.45 6.05
CA PRO A 80 1.08 0.66 6.72
C PRO A 80 2.59 0.69 6.48
N THR A 81 3.25 -0.47 6.50
CA THR A 81 4.70 -0.57 6.28
C THR A 81 5.09 -0.23 4.85
N LEU A 82 4.39 -0.79 3.87
CA LEU A 82 4.61 -0.46 2.46
C LEU A 82 4.29 1.00 2.16
N PHE A 83 3.27 1.59 2.80
CA PHE A 83 2.96 3.01 2.66
C PHE A 83 4.10 3.90 3.17
N THR A 84 4.70 3.60 4.33
CA THR A 84 5.89 4.31 4.80
C THR A 84 7.07 4.14 3.85
N ALA A 85 7.33 2.92 3.38
CA ALA A 85 8.40 2.67 2.42
C ALA A 85 8.18 3.50 1.14
N ALA A 86 6.97 3.48 0.60
CA ALA A 86 6.57 4.20 -0.60
C ALA A 86 6.72 5.71 -0.44
N ALA A 87 6.23 6.25 0.68
CA ALA A 87 6.29 7.67 0.97
C ALA A 87 7.74 8.14 1.11
N LEU A 88 8.60 7.42 1.84
CA LEU A 88 10.01 7.79 2.00
C LEU A 88 10.80 7.71 0.70
N LEU A 89 10.63 6.62 -0.05
CA LEU A 89 11.27 6.43 -1.35
C LEU A 89 10.90 7.56 -2.31
N PHE A 90 9.60 7.87 -2.41
CA PHE A 90 9.12 8.96 -3.25
C PHE A 90 9.58 10.33 -2.75
N TYR A 91 9.60 10.53 -1.43
CA TYR A 91 10.05 11.76 -0.80
C TYR A 91 11.51 12.09 -1.11
N PHE A 92 12.38 11.07 -1.25
CA PHE A 92 13.77 11.25 -1.66
C PHE A 92 13.95 11.59 -3.14
N LEU A 93 12.97 11.29 -3.99
CA LEU A 93 12.96 11.69 -5.41
C LEU A 93 12.60 13.17 -5.58
N LEU A 94 11.96 13.79 -4.59
CA LEU A 94 11.54 15.19 -4.67
C LEU A 94 12.71 16.15 -4.48
N PRO A 95 12.71 17.29 -5.22
CA PRO A 95 13.68 18.36 -5.02
C PRO A 95 13.79 18.77 -3.54
N VAL A 96 14.99 19.19 -3.13
CA VAL A 96 15.28 19.67 -1.76
C VAL A 96 14.69 21.06 -1.55
N ARG A 97 13.36 21.18 -1.63
CA ARG A 97 12.60 22.40 -1.40
C ARG A 97 11.51 22.12 -0.38
N TRP A 98 11.43 22.96 0.65
CA TRP A 98 10.41 22.84 1.69
C TRP A 98 8.98 22.87 1.12
N LEU A 99 8.75 23.68 0.08
CA LEU A 99 7.45 23.82 -0.57
C LEU A 99 6.92 22.52 -1.19
N THR A 100 7.79 21.66 -1.73
CA THR A 100 7.37 20.37 -2.31
C THR A 100 7.31 19.25 -1.27
N ARG A 101 8.10 19.35 -0.19
CA ARG A 101 8.22 18.30 0.82
C ARG A 101 7.18 18.39 1.92
N LEU A 102 6.83 19.59 2.36
CA LEU A 102 5.85 19.79 3.43
C LEU A 102 4.45 19.25 3.05
N PRO A 103 3.94 19.44 1.81
CA PRO A 103 2.70 18.81 1.37
C PRO A 103 2.75 17.28 1.41
N VAL A 104 3.90 16.66 1.06
CA VAL A 104 4.06 15.21 1.12
C VAL A 104 4.13 14.70 2.56
N ALA A 105 4.80 15.42 3.46
CA ALA A 105 4.80 15.08 4.88
C ALA A 105 3.39 15.20 5.49
N ALA A 106 2.62 16.23 5.10
CA ALA A 106 1.23 16.38 5.51
C ALA A 106 0.34 15.26 4.95
N ALA A 107 0.47 14.93 3.67
CA ALA A 107 -0.24 13.83 3.03
C ALA A 107 0.12 12.48 3.67
N TYR A 108 1.39 12.28 4.03
CA TYR A 108 1.84 11.11 4.78
C TYR A 108 1.19 11.04 6.17
N ALA A 109 1.14 12.13 6.92
CA ALA A 109 0.49 12.17 8.23
C ALA A 109 -0.99 11.79 8.14
N VAL A 110 -1.72 12.40 7.20
CA VAL A 110 -3.14 12.12 6.98
C VAL A 110 -3.34 10.67 6.53
N GLY A 111 -2.55 10.20 5.56
CA GLY A 111 -2.62 8.84 5.04
C GLY A 111 -2.28 7.78 6.09
N MET A 112 -1.23 8.00 6.88
CA MET A 112 -0.81 7.06 7.93
C MET A 112 -1.84 6.98 9.05
N TYR A 113 -2.42 8.10 9.49
CA TYR A 113 -3.49 8.10 10.47
C TYR A 113 -4.74 7.37 9.93
N ALA A 114 -5.11 7.64 8.67
CA ALA A 114 -6.22 6.95 8.01
C ALA A 114 -5.96 5.44 7.87
N LEU A 115 -4.74 5.02 7.56
CA LEU A 115 -4.33 3.62 7.53
C LEU A 115 -4.49 2.97 8.91
N LEU A 116 -3.91 3.54 9.96
CA LEU A 116 -4.02 2.97 11.32
C LEU A 116 -5.48 2.82 11.77
N LEU A 117 -6.33 3.80 11.45
CA LEU A 117 -7.75 3.72 11.75
C LEU A 117 -8.44 2.62 10.93
N THR A 118 -8.12 2.50 9.64
CA THR A 118 -8.67 1.50 8.72
C THR A 118 -8.28 0.09 9.15
N GLU A 119 -6.99 -0.15 9.44
CA GLU A 119 -6.49 -1.44 9.92
C GLU A 119 -7.11 -1.81 11.27
N ASN A 120 -7.33 -0.82 12.16
CA ASN A 120 -8.06 -1.06 13.41
C ASN A 120 -9.53 -1.45 13.17
N ILE A 121 -10.19 -0.84 12.18
CA ILE A 121 -11.57 -1.22 11.80
C ILE A 121 -11.57 -2.65 11.26
N TYR A 122 -10.61 -3.05 10.42
CA TYR A 122 -10.50 -4.43 9.95
C TYR A 122 -10.25 -5.43 11.09
N ASN A 123 -9.35 -5.09 12.00
CA ASN A 123 -9.06 -5.92 13.17
C ASN A 123 -10.31 -6.17 14.04
N VAL A 124 -11.09 -5.11 14.30
CA VAL A 124 -12.37 -5.23 15.03
C VAL A 124 -13.42 -5.97 14.20
N ALA A 125 -13.45 -5.74 12.88
CA ALA A 125 -14.42 -6.32 11.96
C ALA A 125 -14.24 -7.85 11.77
N ALA A 126 -13.01 -8.34 11.88
CA ALA A 126 -12.68 -9.76 11.81
C ALA A 126 -13.34 -10.58 12.94
N GLN A 127 -13.63 -9.94 14.08
CA GLN A 127 -14.30 -10.57 15.21
C GLN A 127 -15.82 -10.37 15.19
N ARG A 128 -16.29 -9.23 14.67
CA ARG A 128 -17.71 -8.86 14.65
C ARG A 128 -18.02 -7.92 13.50
N SER A 129 -19.15 -8.10 12.83
CA SER A 129 -19.60 -7.16 11.79
C SER A 129 -19.83 -5.76 12.37
N ILE A 130 -19.29 -4.73 11.72
CA ILE A 130 -19.45 -3.31 12.11
C ILE A 130 -19.82 -2.46 10.89
N ALA A 131 -20.69 -1.46 11.10
CA ALA A 131 -21.19 -0.59 10.03
C ALA A 131 -20.08 0.19 9.29
N LEU A 132 -19.01 0.56 10.03
CA LEU A 132 -17.89 1.31 9.49
C LEU A 132 -17.01 0.51 8.51
N LEU A 133 -17.19 -0.82 8.42
CA LEU A 133 -16.37 -1.67 7.56
C LEU A 133 -16.45 -1.27 6.08
N ARG A 134 -17.63 -0.87 5.60
CA ARG A 134 -17.80 -0.45 4.20
C ARG A 134 -16.95 0.79 3.88
N ALA A 135 -16.92 1.77 4.80
CA ALA A 135 -16.10 2.96 4.64
C ALA A 135 -14.60 2.63 4.71
N ALA A 136 -14.21 1.75 5.64
CA ALA A 136 -12.83 1.28 5.75
C ALA A 136 -12.35 0.57 4.48
N ARG A 137 -13.17 -0.28 3.85
CA ARG A 137 -12.83 -0.92 2.56
C ARG A 137 -12.49 0.09 1.47
N SER A 138 -13.31 1.14 1.31
CA SER A 138 -13.05 2.18 0.32
C SER A 138 -11.77 2.97 0.62
N VAL A 139 -11.55 3.34 1.89
CA VAL A 139 -10.35 4.08 2.31
C VAL A 139 -9.08 3.24 2.16
N GLY A 140 -9.12 1.97 2.58
CA GLY A 140 -8.01 1.03 2.44
C GLY A 140 -7.66 0.76 0.97
N PHE A 141 -8.68 0.60 0.12
CA PHE A 141 -8.45 0.45 -1.32
C PHE A 141 -7.81 1.70 -1.94
N LEU A 142 -8.29 2.90 -1.60
CA LEU A 142 -7.67 4.16 -2.04
C LEU A 142 -6.21 4.27 -1.59
N LEU A 143 -5.92 3.94 -0.34
CA LEU A 143 -4.55 3.99 0.20
C LEU A 143 -3.66 2.90 -0.42
N THR A 144 -4.22 1.76 -0.82
CA THR A 144 -3.52 0.73 -1.60
C THR A 144 -3.10 1.27 -2.97
N LEU A 145 -3.99 1.97 -3.68
CA LEU A 145 -3.68 2.58 -4.97
C LEU A 145 -2.62 3.67 -4.86
N VAL A 146 -2.71 4.52 -3.83
CA VAL A 146 -1.69 5.56 -3.57
C VAL A 146 -0.34 4.92 -3.26
N THR A 147 -0.31 3.88 -2.41
CA THR A 147 0.91 3.14 -2.08
C THR A 147 1.53 2.51 -3.32
N TYR A 148 0.72 1.86 -4.16
CA TYR A 148 1.18 1.26 -5.40
C TYR A 148 1.75 2.30 -6.37
N PHE A 149 1.03 3.41 -6.58
CA PHE A 149 1.48 4.51 -7.43
C PHE A 149 2.85 5.03 -7.02
N LEU A 150 3.07 5.27 -5.72
CA LEU A 150 4.33 5.77 -5.19
C LEU A 150 5.47 4.74 -5.31
N LEU A 151 5.21 3.46 -5.04
CA LEU A 151 6.20 2.39 -5.17
C LEU A 151 6.60 2.19 -6.63
N VAL A 152 5.64 2.06 -7.55
CA VAL A 152 5.93 1.87 -8.98
C VAL A 152 6.60 3.11 -9.57
N SER A 153 6.21 4.32 -9.15
CA SER A 153 6.93 5.56 -9.51
C SER A 153 8.40 5.47 -9.14
N THR A 154 8.71 4.97 -7.95
CA THR A 154 10.08 4.85 -7.47
C THR A 154 10.83 3.75 -8.21
N ILE A 155 10.23 2.56 -8.37
CA ILE A 155 10.83 1.43 -9.07
C ILE A 155 11.24 1.84 -10.49
N LEU A 156 10.34 2.48 -11.24
CA LEU A 156 10.66 2.92 -12.60
C LEU A 156 11.72 4.03 -12.62
N SER A 157 11.78 4.88 -11.58
CA SER A 157 12.78 5.95 -11.48
C SER A 157 14.20 5.42 -11.27
N PHE A 158 14.35 4.21 -10.72
CA PHE A 158 15.66 3.55 -10.61
C PHE A 158 16.21 3.05 -11.95
N ARG A 159 15.40 3.04 -13.02
CA ARG A 159 15.81 2.62 -14.38
C ARG A 159 16.51 1.25 -14.38
N LEU A 160 16.01 0.32 -13.57
CA LEU A 160 16.51 -1.05 -13.53
C LEU A 160 16.27 -1.74 -14.87
N ALA A 161 17.04 -2.79 -15.16
CA ALA A 161 16.77 -3.64 -16.32
C ALA A 161 15.32 -4.14 -16.28
N VAL A 162 14.70 -4.29 -17.45
CA VAL A 162 13.26 -4.57 -17.57
C VAL A 162 12.83 -5.79 -16.75
N GLY A 163 13.65 -6.83 -16.68
CA GLY A 163 13.36 -8.00 -15.85
C GLY A 163 13.32 -7.70 -14.34
N TRP A 164 14.27 -6.92 -13.82
CA TRP A 164 14.26 -6.52 -12.41
C TRP A 164 13.10 -5.59 -12.10
N THR A 165 12.75 -4.70 -13.02
CA THR A 165 11.58 -3.83 -12.92
C THR A 165 10.29 -4.66 -12.84
N SER A 166 10.11 -5.64 -13.74
CA SER A 166 8.94 -6.52 -13.78
C SER A 166 8.79 -7.35 -12.49
N VAL A 167 9.91 -7.89 -11.97
CA VAL A 167 9.93 -8.64 -10.71
C VAL A 167 9.59 -7.72 -9.52
N ALA A 168 10.14 -6.51 -9.47
CA ALA A 168 9.87 -5.56 -8.38
C ALA A 168 8.40 -5.09 -8.39
N VAL A 169 7.84 -4.78 -9.57
CA VAL A 169 6.41 -4.44 -9.72
C VAL A 169 5.54 -5.63 -9.32
N GLY A 170 5.93 -6.85 -9.70
CA GLY A 170 5.26 -8.08 -9.27
C GLY A 170 5.24 -8.26 -7.76
N ALA A 171 6.39 -8.13 -7.10
CA ALA A 171 6.50 -8.27 -5.65
C ALA A 171 5.61 -7.26 -4.91
N VAL A 172 5.61 -5.99 -5.33
CA VAL A 172 4.74 -4.96 -4.75
C VAL A 172 3.26 -5.25 -5.02
N THR A 173 2.92 -5.66 -6.25
CA THR A 173 1.56 -6.07 -6.61
C THR A 173 1.09 -7.20 -5.71
N PHE A 174 1.91 -8.24 -5.55
CA PHE A 174 1.56 -9.41 -4.76
C PHE A 174 1.20 -9.04 -3.32
N LEU A 175 2.09 -8.29 -2.64
CA LEU A 175 1.89 -7.92 -1.24
C LEU A 175 0.65 -7.05 -1.03
N LEU A 176 0.44 -6.06 -1.91
CA LEU A 176 -0.69 -5.14 -1.83
C LEU A 176 -2.02 -5.82 -2.18
N THR A 177 -2.04 -6.66 -3.22
CA THR A 177 -3.25 -7.39 -3.61
C THR A 177 -3.64 -8.43 -2.58
N LEU A 178 -2.68 -9.17 -2.01
CA LEU A 178 -2.95 -10.16 -0.96
C LEU A 178 -3.60 -9.51 0.27
N GLN A 179 -3.07 -8.38 0.70
CA GLN A 179 -3.65 -7.60 1.81
C GLN A 179 -5.04 -7.08 1.45
N ALA A 180 -5.21 -6.51 0.25
CA ALA A 180 -6.47 -5.92 -0.19
C ALA A 180 -7.60 -6.95 -0.37
N LEU A 181 -7.28 -8.17 -0.80
CA LEU A 181 -8.24 -9.27 -0.93
C LEU A 181 -8.56 -9.89 0.43
N TRP A 182 -7.56 -10.08 1.30
CA TRP A 182 -7.81 -10.56 2.67
C TRP A 182 -8.71 -9.60 3.46
N ALA A 183 -8.58 -8.28 3.27
CA ALA A 183 -9.43 -7.28 3.93
C ALA A 183 -10.92 -7.34 3.51
N VAL A 184 -11.24 -8.05 2.43
CA VAL A 184 -12.63 -8.32 2.00
C VAL A 184 -13.25 -9.47 2.79
N GLU A 185 -12.49 -10.55 3.00
CA GLU A 185 -12.99 -11.75 3.71
C GLU A 185 -12.87 -11.60 5.23
N LEU A 186 -11.80 -10.97 5.72
CA LEU A 186 -11.44 -10.83 7.14
C LEU A 186 -11.40 -12.16 7.91
N GLU A 187 -11.00 -13.24 7.23
CA GLU A 187 -10.86 -14.56 7.82
C GLU A 187 -9.56 -14.68 8.66
N PRO A 188 -9.51 -15.55 9.69
CA PRO A 188 -8.32 -15.75 10.51
C PRO A 188 -7.07 -16.24 9.74
N ARG A 189 -7.28 -16.79 8.54
CA ARG A 189 -6.26 -17.24 7.60
C ARG A 189 -6.58 -16.68 6.23
N VAL A 190 -5.56 -16.51 5.40
CA VAL A 190 -5.75 -16.10 4.01
C VAL A 190 -6.35 -17.28 3.23
N SER A 191 -7.48 -17.05 2.57
CA SER A 191 -8.16 -18.09 1.78
C SER A 191 -7.32 -18.52 0.58
N ALA A 192 -7.52 -19.76 0.11
CA ALA A 192 -6.86 -20.25 -1.09
C ALA A 192 -7.24 -19.41 -2.34
N ARG A 193 -8.47 -18.87 -2.37
CA ARG A 193 -8.96 -17.98 -3.42
C ARG A 193 -8.14 -16.69 -3.44
N ALA A 194 -7.97 -16.04 -2.29
CA ALA A 194 -7.16 -14.82 -2.19
C ALA A 194 -5.72 -15.06 -2.66
N TRP A 195 -5.10 -16.17 -2.26
CA TRP A 195 -3.76 -16.54 -2.73
C TRP A 195 -3.67 -16.70 -4.26
N GLN A 196 -4.57 -17.49 -4.84
CA GLN A 196 -4.57 -17.77 -6.28
C GLN A 196 -4.83 -16.50 -7.10
N VAL A 197 -5.79 -15.69 -6.68
CA VAL A 197 -6.16 -14.46 -7.38
C VAL A 197 -5.06 -13.40 -7.26
N SER A 198 -4.44 -13.22 -6.08
CA SER A 198 -3.26 -12.35 -5.92
C SER A 198 -2.08 -12.82 -6.78
N GLY A 199 -1.84 -14.13 -6.86
CA GLY A 199 -0.81 -14.70 -7.73
C GLY A 199 -1.07 -14.42 -9.21
N ALA A 200 -2.30 -14.64 -9.68
CA ALA A 200 -2.69 -14.35 -11.06
C ALA A 200 -2.52 -12.86 -11.39
N MET A 201 -2.94 -11.95 -10.49
CA MET A 201 -2.74 -10.51 -10.67
C MET A 201 -1.28 -10.12 -10.71
N THR A 202 -0.46 -10.75 -9.88
CA THR A 202 0.98 -10.50 -9.86
C THR A 202 1.60 -10.79 -11.21
N ILE A 203 1.26 -11.92 -11.82
CA ILE A 203 1.74 -12.29 -13.15
C ILE A 203 1.29 -11.25 -14.18
N VAL A 204 0.01 -10.91 -14.21
CA VAL A 204 -0.54 -9.91 -15.16
C VAL A 204 0.18 -8.56 -15.01
N MET A 205 0.35 -8.07 -13.79
CA MET A 205 0.98 -6.77 -13.54
C MET A 205 2.49 -6.79 -13.86
N SER A 206 3.18 -7.90 -13.58
CA SER A 206 4.57 -8.10 -13.97
C SER A 206 4.75 -8.12 -15.48
N GLU A 207 3.88 -8.81 -16.22
CA GLU A 207 3.92 -8.87 -17.68
C GLU A 207 3.64 -7.50 -18.30
N LEU A 208 2.66 -6.76 -17.78
CA LEU A 208 2.42 -5.38 -18.22
C LEU A 208 3.66 -4.50 -17.97
N ALA A 209 4.25 -4.58 -16.77
CA ALA A 209 5.48 -3.84 -16.48
C ALA A 209 6.65 -4.22 -17.39
N TRP A 210 6.74 -5.49 -17.79
CA TRP A 210 7.73 -5.97 -18.75
C TRP A 210 7.49 -5.37 -20.14
N VAL A 211 6.27 -5.48 -20.67
CA VAL A 211 5.90 -4.94 -21.99
C VAL A 211 6.14 -3.43 -22.07
N PHE A 212 5.67 -2.69 -21.07
CA PHE A 212 5.86 -1.23 -21.03
C PHE A 212 7.30 -0.80 -20.76
N GLY A 213 8.14 -1.70 -20.25
CA GLY A 213 9.58 -1.47 -20.13
C GLY A 213 10.29 -1.26 -21.48
N PHE A 214 9.73 -1.77 -22.58
CA PHE A 214 10.24 -1.56 -23.95
C PHE A 214 9.53 -0.45 -24.71
N TRP A 215 8.43 0.08 -24.15
CA TRP A 215 7.57 1.01 -24.85
C TRP A 215 8.06 2.47 -24.64
N PRO A 216 8.25 3.27 -25.71
CA PRO A 216 8.76 4.65 -25.61
C PRO A 216 7.68 5.62 -25.13
N VAL A 217 7.21 5.46 -23.89
CA VAL A 217 6.21 6.31 -23.24
C VAL A 217 6.83 6.99 -22.02
N GLN A 218 6.35 8.19 -21.72
CA GLN A 218 6.75 8.90 -20.51
C GLN A 218 6.46 8.05 -19.26
N GLN A 219 7.46 7.91 -18.38
CA GLN A 219 7.37 7.08 -17.18
C GLN A 219 6.11 7.37 -16.34
N THR A 220 5.74 8.65 -16.18
CA THR A 220 4.54 9.06 -15.45
C THR A 220 3.25 8.44 -16.02
N LEU A 221 3.15 8.34 -17.35
CA LEU A 221 1.99 7.73 -18.00
C LEU A 221 1.96 6.20 -17.79
N ILE A 222 3.13 5.55 -17.77
CA ILE A 222 3.23 4.11 -17.45
C ILE A 222 2.79 3.86 -16.01
N VAL A 223 3.23 4.68 -15.04
CA VAL A 223 2.80 4.54 -13.63
C VAL A 223 1.28 4.71 -13.52
N LEU A 224 0.71 5.75 -14.14
CA LEU A 224 -0.74 5.98 -14.13
C LEU A 224 -1.49 4.80 -14.73
N PHE A 225 -1.04 4.30 -15.89
CA PHE A 225 -1.61 3.13 -16.55
C PHE A 225 -1.56 1.89 -15.65
N LEU A 226 -0.39 1.55 -15.09
CA LEU A 226 -0.25 0.39 -14.20
C LEU A 226 -1.11 0.55 -12.93
N THR A 227 -1.26 1.76 -12.41
CA THR A 227 -2.12 2.02 -11.24
C THR A 227 -3.59 1.84 -11.59
N THR A 228 -4.02 2.28 -12.78
CA THR A 228 -5.38 2.00 -13.29
C THR A 228 -5.61 0.52 -13.52
N MET A 229 -4.61 -0.20 -14.03
CA MET A 229 -4.72 -1.65 -14.22
C MET A 229 -4.85 -2.36 -12.87
N LEU A 230 -4.08 -1.97 -11.85
CA LEU A 230 -4.27 -2.47 -10.49
C LEU A 230 -5.68 -2.16 -9.95
N TYR A 231 -6.17 -0.93 -10.16
CA TYR A 231 -7.54 -0.56 -9.78
C TYR A 231 -8.57 -1.48 -10.41
N CYS A 232 -8.47 -1.73 -11.72
CA CYS A 232 -9.41 -2.57 -12.44
C CYS A 232 -9.32 -4.03 -12.00
N THR A 233 -8.12 -4.59 -11.92
CA THR A 233 -7.94 -6.01 -11.57
C THR A 233 -8.36 -6.25 -10.13
N VAL A 234 -7.86 -5.48 -9.16
CA VAL A 234 -8.19 -5.63 -7.74
C VAL A 234 -9.67 -5.36 -7.50
N GLY A 235 -10.26 -4.33 -8.12
CA GLY A 235 -11.69 -4.06 -8.01
C GLY A 235 -12.55 -5.23 -8.50
N MET A 236 -12.19 -5.83 -9.64
CA MET A 236 -12.86 -7.04 -10.13
C MET A 236 -12.67 -8.24 -9.21
N ALA A 237 -11.48 -8.44 -8.62
CA ALA A 237 -11.27 -9.54 -7.69
C ALA A 237 -11.97 -9.35 -6.34
N GLN A 238 -12.03 -8.13 -5.81
CA GLN A 238 -12.82 -7.86 -4.63
C GLN A 238 -14.29 -8.19 -4.92
N ALA A 239 -14.83 -7.80 -6.08
CA ALA A 239 -16.18 -8.17 -6.50
C ALA A 239 -16.34 -9.69 -6.67
N TYR A 240 -15.33 -10.39 -7.20
CA TYR A 240 -15.33 -11.84 -7.34
C TYR A 240 -15.34 -12.56 -5.98
N ILE A 241 -14.49 -12.14 -5.05
CA ILE A 241 -14.42 -12.69 -3.69
C ILE A 241 -15.70 -12.42 -2.91
N GLU A 242 -16.35 -11.26 -3.12
CA GLU A 242 -17.66 -10.97 -2.53
C GLU A 242 -18.83 -11.72 -3.21
N ASP A 243 -18.56 -12.59 -4.19
CA ASP A 243 -19.57 -13.28 -5.01
C ASP A 243 -20.55 -12.30 -5.69
N LYS A 244 -20.06 -11.09 -6.03
CA LYS A 244 -20.80 -9.98 -6.67
C LYS A 244 -20.20 -9.58 -8.01
N LEU A 245 -19.40 -10.44 -8.62
CA LEU A 245 -18.86 -10.18 -9.96
C LEU A 245 -19.94 -10.43 -11.01
N TYR A 246 -20.75 -9.40 -11.25
CA TYR A 246 -21.71 -9.40 -12.34
C TYR A 246 -21.03 -9.02 -13.66
N LYS A 247 -21.58 -9.50 -14.78
CA LYS A 247 -21.14 -9.14 -16.13
C LYS A 247 -21.03 -7.62 -16.31
N LYS A 248 -21.98 -6.87 -15.74
CA LYS A 248 -21.98 -5.40 -15.77
C LYS A 248 -20.73 -4.81 -15.09
N THR A 249 -20.38 -5.27 -13.89
CA THR A 249 -19.19 -4.84 -13.16
C THR A 249 -17.90 -5.17 -13.92
N ALA A 250 -17.82 -6.35 -14.54
CA ALA A 250 -16.67 -6.71 -15.36
C ALA A 250 -16.53 -5.80 -16.59
N ILE A 251 -17.65 -5.42 -17.23
CA ILE A 251 -17.66 -4.48 -18.36
C ILE A 251 -17.25 -3.08 -17.90
N GLU A 252 -17.71 -2.63 -16.74
CA GLU A 252 -17.33 -1.31 -16.19
C GLU A 252 -15.82 -1.22 -15.99
N PHE A 253 -15.21 -2.15 -15.26
CA PHE A 253 -13.74 -2.16 -15.10
C PHE A 253 -12.99 -2.40 -16.41
N GLY A 254 -13.45 -3.32 -17.26
CA GLY A 254 -12.85 -3.60 -18.56
C GLY A 254 -12.87 -2.38 -19.49
N SER A 255 -13.97 -1.62 -19.50
CA SER A 255 -14.07 -0.40 -20.31
C SER A 255 -13.11 0.69 -19.84
N VAL A 256 -12.94 0.89 -18.53
CA VAL A 256 -11.94 1.82 -17.98
C VAL A 256 -10.53 1.41 -18.40
N ALA A 257 -10.20 0.11 -18.29
CA ALA A 257 -8.91 -0.42 -18.71
C ALA A 257 -8.64 -0.15 -20.21
N ILE A 258 -9.62 -0.43 -21.07
CA ILE A 258 -9.51 -0.19 -22.52
C ILE A 258 -9.36 1.30 -22.83
N ILE A 259 -10.17 2.17 -22.22
CA ILE A 259 -10.09 3.62 -22.43
C ILE A 259 -8.70 4.14 -22.07
N VAL A 260 -8.17 3.76 -20.91
CA VAL A 260 -6.85 4.22 -20.46
C VAL A 260 -5.72 3.65 -21.34
N PHE A 261 -5.86 2.42 -21.83
CA PHE A 261 -4.93 1.85 -22.82
C PHE A 261 -4.94 2.63 -24.15
N VAL A 262 -6.11 3.02 -24.65
CA VAL A 262 -6.24 3.83 -25.87
C VAL A 262 -5.61 5.21 -25.67
N ILE A 263 -5.88 5.87 -24.54
CA ILE A 263 -5.28 7.17 -24.20
C ILE A 263 -3.75 7.06 -24.17
N LEU A 264 -3.20 6.01 -23.54
CA LEU A 264 -1.76 5.77 -23.49
C LEU A 264 -1.16 5.57 -24.89
N SER A 265 -1.84 4.82 -25.73
CA SER A 265 -1.42 4.54 -27.11
C SER A 265 -1.37 5.83 -27.94
N ILE A 266 -2.37 6.70 -27.80
CA ILE A 266 -2.40 8.01 -28.48
C ILE A 266 -1.34 8.97 -27.92
N ALA A 267 -1.10 8.95 -26.61
CA ALA A 267 -0.09 9.78 -25.96
C ALA A 267 1.36 9.33 -26.25
N THR A 268 1.55 8.13 -26.81
CA THR A 268 2.86 7.59 -27.16
C THR A 268 3.53 8.45 -28.23
N ARG A 269 4.73 8.95 -27.93
CA ARG A 269 5.55 9.72 -28.88
C ARG A 269 6.66 8.83 -29.44
N TRP A 270 6.40 8.24 -30.59
CA TRP A 270 7.34 7.37 -31.31
C TRP A 270 8.60 8.08 -31.85
N ARG A 271 8.58 9.42 -31.90
CA ARG A 271 9.68 10.24 -32.44
C ARG A 271 10.81 10.55 -31.45
N GLY A 272 10.77 9.97 -30.24
CA GLY A 272 11.77 10.23 -29.20
C GLY A 272 11.61 11.61 -28.55
N PHE A 273 12.13 11.75 -27.33
CA PHE A 273 12.35 13.06 -26.72
C PHE A 273 13.65 13.60 -27.31
N VAL A 274 13.56 14.63 -28.16
CA VAL A 274 14.70 15.52 -28.44
C VAL A 274 14.93 16.39 -27.21
#